data_AF-A0A966K1X3-F1
#
_entry.id   AF-A0A966K1X3-F1
#
_cell.length_a   1.000
_cell.length_b   1.000
_cell.length_c   1.000
_cell.angle_alpha   90.00
_cell.angle_beta   90.00
_cell.angle_gamma   90.00
#
_symmetry.space_group_name_H-M   'P 1'
#
loop_
_entity.id
_entity.type
_entity.pdbx_description
1 polymer ?
#
loop_
_entity_poly.entity_id
_entity_poly.type
_entity_poly.pdbx_seq_one_letter_code
_entity_poly.pdbx_strand_id
1 'polypeptide(L)' 'LFKAMLEVDADSEDKFRHVSALKAHVGKFGKLSAQNAVQLHGGMGVSEEMMIGHYLKKMVAIDAMFGNADYHLKSFSK' A
#
# COMPACT_ATOMS: atom_id res chain seq x y z
N LEU A 1 10.28 2.74 -1.68
CA LEU A 1 10.61 1.48 -2.39
C LEU A 1 12.13 1.31 -2.47
N PHE A 2 12.85 2.16 -3.20
CA PHE A 2 14.30 2.05 -3.36
C PHE A 2 15.09 2.00 -2.05
N LYS A 3 14.77 2.86 -1.07
CA LYS A 3 15.43 2.82 0.25
C LYS A 3 15.30 1.45 0.91
N ALA A 4 14.09 0.88 1.02
CA ALA A 4 13.90 -0.43 1.63
C ALA A 4 14.63 -1.55 0.86
N MET A 5 14.68 -1.47 -0.47
CA MET A 5 15.43 -2.41 -1.30
C MET A 5 16.94 -2.36 -1.00
N LEU A 6 17.53 -1.16 -0.96
CA LEU A 6 18.95 -0.98 -0.67
C LEU A 6 19.31 -1.47 0.74
N GLU A 7 18.47 -1.20 1.74
CA GLU A 7 18.71 -1.66 3.11
C GLU A 7 18.65 -3.18 3.23
N VAL A 8 17.77 -3.84 2.46
CA VAL A 8 17.70 -5.31 2.40
C VAL A 8 18.93 -5.89 1.68
N ASP A 9 19.34 -5.29 0.56
CA ASP A 9 20.50 -5.74 -0.22
C ASP A 9 21.82 -5.60 0.56
N ALA A 10 21.97 -4.52 1.32
CA ALA A 10 23.11 -4.28 2.19
C ALA A 10 23.08 -5.08 3.51
N ASP A 11 22.08 -5.95 3.71
CA ASP A 11 21.82 -6.70 4.95
C ASP A 11 21.74 -5.83 6.23
N SER A 12 21.40 -4.55 6.07
CA SER A 12 21.39 -3.54 7.13
C SER A 12 20.56 -3.96 8.35
N GLU A 13 21.00 -3.57 9.55
CA GLU A 13 20.22 -3.73 10.79
C GLU A 13 18.85 -3.04 10.68
N ASP A 14 18.77 -2.00 9.86
CA ASP A 14 17.60 -1.15 9.68
C ASP A 14 16.62 -1.65 8.60
N LYS A 15 16.90 -2.80 7.96
CA LYS A 15 16.11 -3.32 6.82
C LYS A 15 14.64 -3.54 7.16
N PHE A 16 14.34 -4.14 8.32
CA PHE A 16 12.97 -4.41 8.74
C PHE A 16 12.17 -3.14 9.03
N ARG A 17 12.83 -2.11 9.57
CA ARG A 17 12.24 -0.80 9.82
C ARG A 17 11.85 -0.12 8.51
N HIS A 18 12.73 -0.15 7.51
CA HIS A 18 12.46 0.43 6.20
C HIS A 18 11.44 -0.36 5.37
N VAL A 19 11.42 -1.70 5.47
CA VAL A 19 10.38 -2.53 4.87
C VAL A 19 9.01 -2.23 5.49
N SER A 20 8.94 -2.06 6.81
CA SER A 20 7.71 -1.64 7.49
C SER A 20 7.25 -0.25 7.05
N ALA A 21 8.17 0.73 6.98
CA ALA A 21 7.85 2.06 6.46
C ALA A 21 7.31 2.01 5.03
N LEU A 22 7.90 1.18 4.17
CA LEU A 22 7.40 0.96 2.81
C LEU A 22 6.00 0.34 2.80
N LYS A 23 5.75 -0.69 3.61
CA LYS A 23 4.43 -1.33 3.69
C LYS A 23 3.35 -0.36 4.17
N ALA A 24 3.66 0.47 5.18
CA ALA A 24 2.77 1.53 5.64
C ALA A 24 2.44 2.54 4.54
N HIS A 25 3.45 2.98 3.79
CA HIS A 25 3.29 3.91 2.69
C HIS A 25 2.45 3.33 1.55
N VAL A 26 2.71 2.08 1.13
CA VAL A 26 1.96 1.39 0.08
C VAL A 26 0.49 1.23 0.48
N GLY A 27 0.22 0.73 1.68
CA GLY A 27 -1.16 0.52 2.18
C GLY A 27 -1.97 1.82 2.23
N LYS A 28 -1.38 2.90 2.75
CA LYS A 28 -2.05 4.21 2.85
C LYS A 28 -2.27 4.87 1.48
N PHE A 29 -1.20 5.11 0.74
CA PHE A 29 -1.27 5.93 -0.47
C PHE A 29 -1.74 5.15 -1.70
N GLY A 30 -1.44 3.85 -1.78
CA GLY A 30 -1.98 3.01 -2.85
C GLY A 30 -3.50 2.93 -2.78
N LYS A 31 -4.06 2.71 -1.59
CA LYS A 31 -5.52 2.68 -1.39
C LYS A 31 -6.17 4.02 -1.72
N LEU A 32 -5.59 5.13 -1.26
CA LEU A 32 -6.06 6.48 -1.58
C LEU A 32 -6.05 6.74 -3.10
N SER A 33 -4.97 6.36 -3.80
CA SER A 33 -4.88 6.51 -5.26
C SER A 33 -5.96 5.71 -5.99
N ALA A 34 -6.19 4.46 -5.58
CA ALA A 34 -7.23 3.62 -6.16
C ALA A 34 -8.65 4.17 -5.90
N GLN A 35 -8.90 4.71 -4.70
CA GLN A 35 -10.17 5.37 -4.37
C GLN A 35 -10.41 6.60 -5.24
N ASN A 36 -9.40 7.46 -5.39
CA ASN A 36 -9.50 8.64 -6.25
C ASN A 36 -9.74 8.24 -7.72
N ALA A 37 -9.08 7.18 -8.19
CA ALA A 37 -9.26 6.71 -9.55
C ALA A 37 -10.70 6.20 -9.78
N VAL A 38 -11.28 5.45 -8.84
CA VAL A 38 -12.72 5.08 -8.89
C VAL A 38 -13.60 6.33 -8.90
N GLN A 39 -13.32 7.30 -8.02
CA GLN A 39 -14.12 8.53 -7.91
C GLN A 39 -14.14 9.36 -9.20
N LEU A 40 -13.01 9.45 -9.92
CA LEU A 40 -12.93 10.17 -11.21
C LEU A 40 -13.84 9.57 -12.29
N HIS A 41 -14.20 8.29 -12.17
CA HIS A 41 -15.11 7.61 -13.09
C HIS A 41 -16.58 7.65 -12.62
N GLY A 42 -16.87 8.26 -11.47
CA GLY A 42 -18.21 8.35 -10.90
C GLY A 42 -18.88 6.98 -10.74
N GLY A 43 -20.16 6.89 -11.10
CA GLY A 43 -20.94 5.65 -11.01
C GLY A 43 -20.39 4.50 -11.87
N MET A 44 -19.66 4.78 -12.96
CA MET A 44 -19.02 3.74 -13.76
C MET A 44 -17.80 3.14 -13.05
N GLY A 45 -17.12 3.91 -12.19
CA GLY A 45 -15.95 3.43 -11.46
C GLY A 45 -16.25 2.32 -10.45
N VAL A 46 -17.52 2.19 -10.03
CA VAL A 46 -18.00 1.16 -9.09
C VAL A 46 -18.68 -0.02 -9.80
N SER A 47 -18.84 0.04 -11.13
CA SER A 47 -19.40 -1.07 -11.91
C SER A 47 -18.37 -2.17 -12.15
N GLU A 48 -18.82 -3.33 -12.62
CA GLU A 48 -17.95 -4.45 -13.02
C GLU A 48 -17.49 -4.36 -14.49
N GLU A 49 -17.88 -3.30 -15.20
CA GLU A 49 -17.55 -3.11 -16.63
C GLU A 49 -16.13 -2.56 -16.83
N MET A 50 -15.52 -2.01 -15.77
CA MET A 50 -14.17 -1.45 -15.79
C MET A 50 -13.28 -2.12 -14.74
N MET A 51 -12.02 -2.33 -15.08
CA MET A 51 -11.03 -2.92 -14.17
C MET A 51 -10.71 -2.02 -12.96
N ILE A 52 -11.13 -0.75 -12.95
CA ILE A 52 -10.75 0.21 -11.91
C ILE A 52 -11.27 -0.17 -10.52
N GLY A 53 -12.52 -0.66 -10.43
CA GLY A 53 -13.07 -1.18 -9.19
C GLY A 53 -12.32 -2.41 -8.68
N HIS A 54 -11.81 -3.26 -9.60
CA HIS A 54 -11.01 -4.43 -9.25
C HIS A 54 -9.64 -4.04 -8.67
N TYR A 55 -9.00 -3.00 -9.18
CA TYR A 55 -7.75 -2.49 -8.63
C TYR A 55 -7.92 -1.93 -7.21
N LEU A 56 -9.04 -1.26 -6.92
CA LEU A 56 -9.37 -0.86 -5.55
C LEU A 56 -9.51 -2.07 -4.62
N LYS A 57 -10.26 -3.11 -5.03
CA LYS A 57 -10.40 -4.36 -4.25
C LYS A 57 -9.03 -5.03 -4.00
N LYS A 58 -8.17 -5.11 -5.02
CA LYS A 58 -6.79 -5.63 -4.88
C LYS A 58 -5.97 -4.81 -3.90
N MET A 59 -6.06 -3.48 -3.96
CA MET A 59 -5.29 -2.61 -3.09
C MET A 59 -5.74 -2.70 -1.63
N VAL A 60 -7.05 -2.86 -1.39
CA VAL A 60 -7.60 -3.17 -0.05
C VAL A 60 -7.05 -4.50 0.47
N ALA A 61 -7.01 -5.54 -0.38
CA ALA A 61 -6.43 -6.83 0.00
C ALA A 61 -4.92 -6.73 0.31
N ILE A 62 -4.14 -6.02 -0.51
CA ILE A 62 -2.69 -5.78 -0.28
C ILE A 62 -2.45 -5.04 1.03
N ASP A 63 -3.27 -4.05 1.36
CA ASP A 63 -3.18 -3.35 2.65
C ASP A 63 -3.44 -4.32 3.81
N ALA A 64 -4.50 -5.14 3.75
CA ALA A 64 -4.84 -6.08 4.82
C ALA A 64 -3.80 -7.21 5.03
N MET A 65 -3.12 -7.66 3.98
CA MET A 65 -2.14 -8.74 4.07
C MET A 65 -0.86 -8.32 4.81
N PHE A 66 -0.34 -9.24 5.63
CA PHE A 66 0.93 -9.13 6.36
C PHE A 66 1.02 -7.97 7.37
N GLY A 67 -0.12 -7.40 7.76
CA GLY A 67 -0.19 -6.19 8.58
C GLY A 67 -0.57 -4.97 7.74
N ASN A 68 -1.56 -4.22 8.21
CA ASN A 68 -2.05 -3.03 7.53
C ASN A 68 -1.16 -1.80 7.74
N ALA A 69 -1.49 -0.71 7.05
CA ALA A 69 -0.71 0.52 7.15
C ALA A 69 -0.50 1.00 8.59
N ASP A 70 -1.52 0.92 9.44
CA ASP A 70 -1.44 1.35 10.84
C ASP A 70 -0.54 0.45 11.68
N TYR A 71 -0.59 -0.86 11.45
CA TYR A 71 0.29 -1.83 12.11
C TYR A 71 1.76 -1.50 11.83
N HIS A 72 2.12 -1.31 10.56
CA HIS A 72 3.50 -1.00 10.19
C HIS A 72 3.93 0.42 10.55
N LEU A 73 3.00 1.39 10.55
CA LEU A 73 3.29 2.75 11.02
C LEU A 73 3.67 2.75 12.51
N LYS A 74 2.95 1.99 13.34
CA LYS A 74 3.29 1.80 14.75
C LYS A 74 4.61 1.05 14.94
N SER A 75 4.91 0.08 14.07
CA SER A 75 6.18 -0.68 14.11
C SER A 75 7.39 0.15 13.68
N PHE A 76 7.22 1.15 12.81
CA PHE A 76 8.28 2.05 12.36
C PHE A 76 8.55 3.22 13.32
N SER A 77 7.51 3.68 14.03
CA SER A 77 7.59 4.84 14.95
C SER A 77 8.12 4.51 16.35
N LYS A 78 8.49 3.24 16.60
CA LYS A 78 9.25 2.82 17.77
C LYS A 78 10.74 2.87 17.46
#